data_AF-A0A6G3XHI9-F1
#
_entry.id   AF-A0A6G3XHI9-F1
#
_cell.length_a   1.000
_cell.length_b   1.000
_cell.length_c   1.000
_cell.angle_alpha   90.00
_cell.angle_beta   90.00
_cell.angle_gamma   90.00
#
_symmetry.space_group_name_H-M   'P 1'
#
loop_
_entity.id
_entity.type
_entity.pdbx_description
1 polymer ?
#
loop_
_entity_poly.entity_id
_entity_poly.type
_entity_poly.pdbx_seq_one_letter_code
_entity_poly.pdbx_strand_id
1 'polypeptide(L)'
;AVPVYIVEELALPGWLSGGALVVNTLLISLGQGRVVDALTDAVRWRALAAAAFLSAGSCAVFWAAGWVGAAAGAVLVLVATVVYTLGEMTADPVLDALAAESPAPELRGRYLAAYQLAGAAAAASAPALLSWLLDTSATLLWAALAMTALFGAACCVPLRRALPRAATRITNAPTHEPD
;
A
#
# COMPACT_ATOMS: atom_id res chain seq x y z
N ALA A 1 -9.47 -7.92 10.52
CA ALA A 1 -9.81 -8.52 9.20
C ALA A 1 -8.84 -9.62 8.78
N VAL A 2 -7.58 -9.35 8.39
CA VAL A 2 -6.69 -10.41 7.80
C VAL A 2 -6.46 -11.64 8.71
N PRO A 3 -6.15 -11.51 10.02
CA PRO A 3 -6.00 -12.68 10.88
C PRO A 3 -7.29 -13.49 11.03
N VAL A 4 -8.43 -12.80 11.10
CA VAL A 4 -9.78 -13.40 11.16
C VAL A 4 -10.06 -14.16 9.87
N TYR A 5 -9.80 -13.56 8.71
CA TYR A 5 -9.95 -14.23 7.40
C TYR A 5 -9.10 -15.50 7.29
N ILE A 6 -7.86 -15.47 7.77
CA ILE A 6 -6.96 -16.64 7.72
C ILE A 6 -7.48 -17.79 8.60
N VAL A 7 -7.95 -17.49 9.82
CA VAL A 7 -8.32 -18.51 10.79
C VAL A 7 -9.76 -18.97 10.61
N GLU A 8 -10.69 -18.03 10.42
CA GLU A 8 -12.12 -18.29 10.45
C GLU A 8 -12.69 -18.61 9.06
N GLU A 9 -12.25 -17.91 8.00
CA GLU A 9 -12.77 -18.13 6.64
C GLU A 9 -11.96 -19.20 5.88
N LEU A 10 -10.62 -19.13 5.94
CA LEU A 10 -9.74 -20.07 5.25
C LEU A 10 -9.48 -21.36 6.05
N ALA A 11 -9.91 -21.42 7.32
CA ALA A 11 -9.64 -22.52 8.25
C ALA A 11 -8.15 -22.90 8.33
N LEU A 12 -7.25 -21.90 8.21
CA LEU A 12 -5.81 -22.11 8.24
C LEU A 12 -5.24 -21.99 9.67
N PRO A 13 -4.02 -22.51 9.91
CA PRO A 13 -3.37 -22.40 11.20
C PRO A 13 -3.14 -20.95 11.64
N GLY A 14 -3.44 -20.63 12.91
CA GLY A 14 -3.30 -19.27 13.46
C GLY A 14 -1.88 -18.69 13.43
N TRP A 15 -0.84 -19.54 13.34
CA TRP A 15 0.54 -19.05 13.20
C TRP A 15 0.77 -18.29 11.88
N LEU A 16 -0.04 -18.55 10.85
CA LEU A 16 0.15 -17.98 9.52
C LEU A 16 -0.03 -16.46 9.52
N SER A 17 -0.95 -15.94 10.34
CA SER A 17 -1.14 -14.49 10.55
C SER A 17 0.11 -13.84 11.14
N GLY A 18 0.71 -14.47 12.16
CA GLY A 18 1.96 -14.01 12.75
C GLY A 18 3.15 -14.15 11.80
N GLY A 19 3.22 -15.26 11.06
CA GLY A 19 4.25 -15.49 10.04
C GLY A 19 4.21 -14.47 8.91
N ALA A 20 3.01 -14.14 8.42
CA ALA A 20 2.81 -13.08 7.43
C ALA A 20 3.31 -11.72 7.94
N LEU A 21 3.00 -11.36 9.19
CA LEU A 21 3.49 -10.13 9.81
C LEU A 21 5.01 -10.10 9.91
N VAL A 22 5.63 -11.21 10.31
CA VAL A 22 7.10 -11.34 10.38
C VAL A 22 7.72 -11.19 8.98
N VAL A 23 7.14 -11.82 7.96
CA VAL A 23 7.60 -11.71 6.57
C VAL A 23 7.50 -10.26 6.07
N ASN A 24 6.37 -9.59 6.27
CA ASN A 24 6.19 -8.18 5.91
C ASN A 24 7.24 -7.30 6.62
N THR A 25 7.38 -7.46 7.93
CA THR A 25 8.37 -6.70 8.73
C THR A 25 9.80 -6.90 8.24
N LEU A 26 10.20 -8.15 7.96
CA LEU A 26 11.54 -8.46 7.45
C LEU A 26 11.76 -7.89 6.05
N LEU A 27 10.76 -7.98 5.16
CA LEU A 27 10.83 -7.42 3.82
C LEU A 27 11.02 -5.91 3.84
N ILE A 28 10.25 -5.20 4.66
CA ILE A 28 10.40 -3.75 4.82
C ILE A 28 11.78 -3.45 5.42
N SER A 29 12.12 -4.07 6.56
CA SER A 29 13.37 -3.77 7.27
C SER A 29 14.62 -4.01 6.42
N LEU A 30 14.65 -5.08 5.62
CA LEU A 30 15.82 -5.47 4.82
C LEU A 30 15.77 -4.91 3.38
N GLY A 31 14.58 -4.66 2.86
CA GLY A 31 14.35 -4.34 1.46
C GLY A 31 14.08 -2.86 1.18
N GLN A 32 13.68 -2.06 2.18
CA GLN A 32 13.23 -0.69 1.93
C GLN A 32 14.28 0.15 1.21
N GLY A 33 15.55 0.07 1.64
CA GLY A 33 16.65 0.77 0.99
C GLY A 33 16.78 0.42 -0.50
N ARG A 34 16.70 -0.87 -0.85
CA ARG A 34 16.78 -1.31 -2.26
C ARG A 34 15.61 -0.82 -3.10
N VAL A 35 14.41 -0.79 -2.54
CA VAL A 35 13.22 -0.29 -3.24
C VAL A 35 13.36 1.21 -3.47
N VAL A 36 13.80 1.98 -2.47
CA VAL A 36 14.07 3.42 -2.59
C VAL A 36 15.16 3.69 -3.63
N ASP A 37 16.24 2.91 -3.63
CA ASP A 37 17.29 3.01 -4.64
C ASP A 37 16.75 2.75 -6.04
N ALA A 38 15.96 1.68 -6.22
CA ALA A 38 15.33 1.34 -7.50
C ALA A 38 14.27 2.35 -7.95
N LEU A 39 13.69 3.11 -7.01
CA LEU A 39 12.78 4.22 -7.28
C LEU A 39 13.50 5.49 -7.73
N THR A 40 14.82 5.61 -7.50
CA THR A 40 15.61 6.72 -8.02
C THR A 40 15.46 6.78 -9.54
N ASP A 41 15.21 7.97 -10.09
CA ASP A 41 14.87 8.20 -11.51
C ASP A 41 13.51 7.66 -12.00
N ALA A 42 12.78 6.90 -11.19
CA ALA A 42 11.44 6.47 -11.54
C ALA A 42 10.48 7.66 -11.60
N VAL A 43 9.48 7.56 -12.49
CA VAL A 43 8.43 8.56 -12.58
C VAL A 43 7.41 8.28 -11.49
N ARG A 44 7.19 9.24 -10.58
CA ARG A 44 6.36 9.09 -9.38
C ARG A 44 4.98 8.48 -9.65
N TRP A 45 4.28 8.97 -10.66
CA TRP A 45 2.95 8.43 -10.99
C TRP A 45 3.00 6.97 -11.48
N ARG A 46 4.08 6.54 -12.14
CA ARG A 46 4.25 5.14 -12.57
C ARG A 46 4.55 4.24 -11.39
N ALA A 47 5.33 4.71 -10.43
CA ALA A 47 5.59 4.00 -9.18
C ALA A 47 4.30 3.83 -8.37
N LEU A 48 3.50 4.89 -8.20
CA LEU A 48 2.21 4.82 -7.52
C LEU A 48 1.21 3.91 -8.25
N ALA A 49 1.16 3.97 -9.58
CA ALA A 49 0.30 3.07 -10.35
C ALA A 49 0.75 1.61 -10.20
N ALA A 50 2.04 1.32 -10.27
CA ALA A 50 2.59 -0.02 -10.06
C ALA A 50 2.27 -0.54 -8.66
N ALA A 51 2.45 0.30 -7.63
CA ALA A 51 2.11 -0.04 -6.26
C ALA A 51 0.63 -0.39 -6.11
N ALA A 52 -0.27 0.40 -6.68
CA ALA A 52 -1.70 0.12 -6.66
C ALA A 52 -2.08 -1.18 -7.39
N PHE A 53 -1.42 -1.49 -8.52
CA PHE A 53 -1.61 -2.77 -9.21
C PHE A 53 -1.11 -3.94 -8.38
N LEU A 54 0.01 -3.80 -7.68
CA LEU A 54 0.51 -4.82 -6.74
C LEU A 54 -0.47 -5.03 -5.59
N SER A 55 -1.00 -3.97 -4.99
CA SER A 55 -2.01 -4.06 -3.91
C SER A 55 -3.33 -4.66 -4.40
N ALA A 56 -3.81 -4.30 -5.59
CA ALA A 56 -5.00 -4.92 -6.17
C ALA A 56 -4.76 -6.41 -6.50
N GLY A 57 -3.57 -6.73 -7.02
CA GLY A 57 -3.15 -8.10 -7.30
C GLY A 57 -3.08 -8.95 -6.03
N SER A 58 -2.52 -8.42 -4.93
CA SER A 58 -2.48 -9.15 -3.66
C SER A 58 -3.88 -9.43 -3.12
N CYS A 59 -4.83 -8.50 -3.27
CA CYS A 59 -6.24 -8.73 -2.92
C CYS A 59 -6.84 -9.89 -3.73
N ALA A 60 -6.55 -9.97 -5.02
CA ALA A 60 -6.99 -11.08 -5.87
C ALA A 60 -6.37 -12.42 -5.44
N VAL A 61 -5.09 -12.43 -5.05
CA VAL A 61 -4.40 -13.63 -4.55
C VAL A 61 -4.98 -14.07 -3.19
N PHE A 62 -5.24 -13.12 -2.28
CA PHE A 62 -5.91 -13.42 -1.01
C PHE A 62 -7.31 -14.00 -1.21
N TRP A 63 -8.08 -13.46 -2.16
CA TRP A 63 -9.38 -14.00 -2.52
C TRP A 63 -9.26 -15.41 -3.12
N ALA A 64 -8.29 -15.63 -4.02
CA ALA A 64 -8.02 -16.93 -4.63
C ALA A 64 -7.65 -18.02 -3.59
N ALA A 65 -7.03 -17.64 -2.48
CA ALA A 65 -6.70 -18.56 -1.38
C ALA A 65 -7.95 -19.27 -0.81
N GLY A 66 -9.13 -18.64 -0.89
CA GLY A 66 -10.41 -19.23 -0.44
C GLY A 66 -10.93 -20.37 -1.30
N TRP A 67 -10.39 -20.56 -2.50
CA TRP A 67 -10.88 -21.53 -3.49
C TRP A 67 -9.99 -22.76 -3.61
N VAL A 68 -8.92 -22.85 -2.80
CA VAL A 68 -7.93 -23.92 -2.86
C VAL A 68 -7.83 -24.66 -1.52
N GLY A 69 -7.21 -25.84 -1.52
CA GLY A 69 -6.97 -26.58 -0.28
C GLY A 69 -5.98 -25.86 0.65
N ALA A 70 -6.03 -26.20 1.95
CA ALA A 70 -5.30 -25.50 3.01
C ALA A 70 -3.80 -25.28 2.76
N ALA A 71 -3.09 -26.28 2.23
CA ALA A 71 -1.66 -26.16 1.93
C ALA A 71 -1.39 -25.10 0.84
N ALA A 72 -2.17 -25.11 -0.24
CA ALA A 72 -2.06 -24.11 -1.31
C ALA A 72 -2.54 -22.73 -0.82
N GLY A 73 -3.59 -22.69 -0.01
CA GLY A 73 -4.10 -21.45 0.60
C GLY A 73 -3.06 -20.76 1.47
N ALA A 74 -2.33 -21.53 2.29
CA ALA A 74 -1.24 -21.00 3.11
C ALA A 74 -0.12 -20.37 2.27
N VAL A 75 0.27 -21.02 1.16
CA VAL A 75 1.26 -20.47 0.22
C VAL A 75 0.73 -19.20 -0.43
N LEU A 76 -0.52 -19.18 -0.89
CA LEU A 76 -1.12 -18.01 -1.51
C LEU A 76 -1.23 -16.83 -0.55
N VAL A 77 -1.55 -17.05 0.73
CA VAL A 77 -1.53 -16.01 1.77
C VAL A 77 -0.13 -15.39 1.90
N LEU A 78 0.91 -16.20 1.98
CA LEU A 78 2.28 -15.69 2.07
C LEU A 78 2.67 -14.93 0.80
N VAL A 79 2.37 -15.46 -0.38
CA VAL A 79 2.61 -14.78 -1.65
C VAL A 79 1.86 -13.44 -1.72
N ALA A 80 0.60 -13.40 -1.32
CA ALA A 80 -0.19 -12.19 -1.27
C ALA A 80 0.42 -11.15 -0.32
N THR A 81 0.90 -11.58 0.85
CA THR A 81 1.62 -10.71 1.79
C THR A 81 2.89 -10.14 1.15
N VAL A 82 3.70 -10.94 0.46
CA VAL A 82 4.90 -10.44 -0.23
C VAL A 82 4.53 -9.41 -1.30
N VAL A 83 3.56 -9.72 -2.16
CA VAL A 83 3.12 -8.83 -3.25
C VAL A 83 2.55 -7.52 -2.69
N TYR A 84 1.74 -7.59 -1.64
CA TYR A 84 1.22 -6.42 -0.94
C TYR A 84 2.35 -5.55 -0.38
N THR A 85 3.32 -6.18 0.28
CA THR A 85 4.46 -5.50 0.91
C THR A 85 5.31 -4.79 -0.14
N LEU A 86 5.54 -5.39 -1.31
CA LEU A 86 6.25 -4.73 -2.41
C LEU A 86 5.51 -3.48 -2.91
N GLY A 87 4.18 -3.52 -2.96
CA GLY A 87 3.35 -2.37 -3.29
C GLY A 87 3.48 -1.26 -2.25
N GLU A 88 3.35 -1.60 -0.97
CA GLU A 88 3.50 -0.70 0.19
C GLU A 88 4.86 0.00 0.19
N MET A 89 5.95 -0.77 0.09
CA MET A 89 7.32 -0.26 0.01
C MET A 89 7.56 0.68 -1.18
N THR A 90 6.75 0.56 -2.24
CA THR A 90 6.81 1.41 -3.42
C THR A 90 6.00 2.69 -3.23
N ALA A 91 4.80 2.60 -2.65
CA ALA A 91 3.88 3.72 -2.49
C ALA A 91 4.33 4.69 -1.40
N ASP A 92 4.67 4.18 -0.22
CA ASP A 92 4.87 5.01 0.97
C ASP A 92 5.95 6.08 0.79
N PRO A 93 7.17 5.76 0.30
CA PRO A 93 8.20 6.78 0.10
C PRO A 93 7.80 7.86 -0.91
N VAL A 94 7.03 7.48 -1.93
CA VAL A 94 6.58 8.41 -2.97
C VAL A 94 5.49 9.34 -2.43
N LEU A 95 4.55 8.82 -1.64
CA LEU A 95 3.51 9.63 -1.01
C LEU A 95 4.10 10.58 0.03
N ASP A 96 5.04 10.11 0.84
CA ASP A 96 5.72 10.94 1.85
C ASP A 96 6.53 12.05 1.20
N ALA A 97 7.27 11.76 0.12
CA ALA A 97 7.98 12.77 -0.65
C ALA A 97 7.04 13.81 -1.28
N LEU A 98 5.89 13.37 -1.83
CA LEU A 98 4.87 14.27 -2.38
C LEU A 98 4.25 15.18 -1.32
N ALA A 99 3.98 14.65 -0.12
CA ALA A 99 3.47 15.44 0.99
C ALA A 99 4.52 16.45 1.49
N ALA A 100 5.79 16.06 1.48
CA ALA A 100 6.89 16.92 1.87
C ALA A 100 7.17 18.06 0.86
N GLU A 101 7.08 17.82 -0.44
CA GLU A 101 7.45 18.79 -1.49
C GLU A 101 6.36 19.83 -1.84
N SER A 102 5.49 20.16 -0.88
CA SER A 102 4.32 21.01 -1.12
C SER A 102 4.70 22.44 -1.58
N PRO A 103 4.01 23.05 -2.58
CA PRO A 103 4.48 24.23 -3.31
C PRO A 103 4.70 25.54 -2.53
N ALA A 104 3.99 25.77 -1.44
CA ALA A 104 4.07 27.00 -0.66
C ALA A 104 4.79 26.71 0.67
N PRO A 105 6.01 27.23 0.90
CA PRO A 105 6.79 26.97 2.13
C PRO A 105 6.00 27.27 3.40
N GLU A 106 5.19 28.33 3.37
CA GLU A 106 4.33 28.82 4.45
C GLU A 106 3.20 27.84 4.83
N LEU A 107 2.78 26.99 3.89
CA LEU A 107 1.67 26.05 4.06
C LEU A 107 2.13 24.59 4.20
N ARG A 108 3.42 24.30 4.03
CA ARG A 108 3.99 22.94 4.06
C ARG A 108 3.59 22.19 5.33
N GLY A 109 3.69 22.84 6.50
CA GLY A 109 3.28 22.26 7.78
C GLY A 109 1.78 21.91 7.84
N ARG A 110 0.91 22.72 7.23
CA ARG A 110 -0.54 22.45 7.16
C ARG A 110 -0.86 21.28 6.23
N TYR A 111 -0.19 21.19 5.09
CA TYR A 111 -0.36 20.06 4.16
C TYR A 111 0.13 18.75 4.77
N LEU A 112 1.29 18.75 5.41
CA LEU A 112 1.79 17.58 6.14
C LEU A 112 0.83 17.19 7.26
N ALA A 113 0.35 18.14 8.06
CA ALA A 113 -0.64 17.86 9.09
C ALA A 113 -1.94 17.25 8.51
N ALA A 114 -2.43 17.77 7.39
CA ALA A 114 -3.62 17.22 6.72
C ALA A 114 -3.39 15.80 6.18
N TYR A 115 -2.21 15.53 5.60
CA TYR A 115 -1.82 14.20 5.14
C TYR A 115 -1.74 13.20 6.31
N GLN A 116 -1.07 13.57 7.41
CA GLN A 116 -1.00 12.74 8.61
C GLN A 116 -2.39 12.50 9.23
N LEU A 117 -3.25 13.53 9.26
CA LEU A 117 -4.61 13.42 9.78
C LEU A 117 -5.46 12.48 8.92
N ALA A 118 -5.34 12.56 7.59
CA ALA A 118 -6.02 11.64 6.68
C ALA A 118 -5.57 10.20 6.88
N GLY A 119 -4.26 9.96 7.02
CA GLY A 119 -3.70 8.66 7.33
C GLY A 119 -4.19 8.12 8.67
N ALA A 120 -4.20 8.96 9.72
CA ALA A 120 -4.69 8.58 11.04
C ALA A 120 -6.20 8.25 11.03
N ALA A 121 -7.01 9.04 10.31
CA ALA A 121 -8.43 8.78 10.15
C ALA A 121 -8.70 7.45 9.41
N ALA A 122 -7.92 7.16 8.37
CA ALA A 122 -7.98 5.89 7.65
C ALA A 122 -7.61 4.72 8.59
N ALA A 123 -6.49 4.82 9.33
CA ALA A 123 -6.06 3.80 10.27
C ALA A 123 -7.06 3.56 11.41
N ALA A 124 -7.72 4.61 11.90
CA ALA A 124 -8.72 4.51 12.96
C ALA A 124 -10.04 3.86 12.48
N SER A 125 -10.45 4.12 11.23
CA SER A 125 -11.69 3.59 10.67
C SER A 125 -11.53 2.20 10.03
N ALA A 126 -10.32 1.83 9.59
CA ALA A 126 -10.06 0.59 8.88
C ALA A 126 -10.47 -0.69 9.65
N PRO A 127 -10.15 -0.88 10.95
CA PRO A 127 -10.51 -2.10 11.66
C PRO A 127 -12.03 -2.36 11.68
N ALA A 128 -12.83 -1.33 11.94
CA ALA A 128 -14.28 -1.43 11.99
C ALA A 128 -14.87 -1.69 10.59
N LEU A 129 -14.46 -0.89 9.61
CA LEU A 129 -14.95 -1.02 8.23
C LEU A 129 -14.58 -2.39 7.62
N LEU A 130 -13.32 -2.81 7.73
CA LEU A 130 -12.86 -4.06 7.14
C LEU A 130 -13.44 -5.29 7.86
N SER A 131 -13.70 -5.21 9.17
CA SER A 131 -14.35 -6.32 9.88
C SER A 131 -15.82 -6.44 9.50
N TRP A 132 -16.56 -5.32 9.44
CA TRP A 132 -17.94 -5.32 8.95
C TRP A 132 -18.06 -5.86 7.51
N LEU A 133 -17.10 -5.49 6.65
CA LEU A 133 -17.05 -5.96 5.27
C LEU A 133 -16.77 -7.46 5.19
N LEU A 134 -15.87 -7.96 6.04
CA LEU A 134 -15.55 -9.38 6.16
C LEU A 134 -16.78 -10.18 6.62
N ASP A 135 -17.46 -9.72 7.68
CA ASP A 135 -18.67 -10.34 8.22
C ASP A 135 -19.80 -10.42 7.17
N THR A 136 -19.83 -9.46 6.23
CA THR A 136 -20.79 -9.47 5.12
C THR A 136 -20.40 -10.47 4.04
N SER A 137 -19.14 -10.40 3.56
CA SER A 137 -18.59 -11.34 2.59
C SER A 137 -17.09 -11.12 2.40
N ALA A 138 -16.31 -12.20 2.47
CA ALA A 138 -14.91 -12.19 2.06
C ALA A 138 -14.70 -11.66 0.63
N THR A 139 -15.59 -12.00 -0.31
CA THR A 139 -15.49 -11.51 -1.70
C THR A 139 -15.67 -9.99 -1.77
N LEU A 140 -16.62 -9.46 -1.01
CA LEU A 140 -16.90 -8.03 -0.97
C LEU A 140 -15.75 -7.25 -0.31
N LEU A 141 -15.14 -7.81 0.75
CA LEU A 141 -13.93 -7.27 1.36
C LEU A 141 -12.81 -7.08 0.34
N TRP A 142 -12.41 -8.17 -0.34
CA TRP A 142 -11.29 -8.15 -1.27
C TRP A 142 -11.58 -7.30 -2.50
N ALA A 143 -12.82 -7.33 -3.02
CA ALA A 143 -13.24 -6.49 -4.13
C ALA A 143 -13.21 -5.00 -3.77
N ALA A 144 -13.70 -4.61 -2.59
CA ALA A 144 -13.68 -3.22 -2.16
C ALA A 144 -12.25 -2.69 -1.96
N LEU A 145 -11.36 -3.50 -1.37
CA LEU A 145 -9.95 -3.15 -1.22
C LEU A 145 -9.25 -2.99 -2.58
N ALA A 146 -9.45 -3.93 -3.50
CA ALA A 146 -8.91 -3.84 -4.85
C ALA A 146 -9.44 -2.61 -5.60
N MET A 147 -10.74 -2.34 -5.51
CA MET A 147 -11.36 -1.15 -6.13
C MET A 147 -10.84 0.15 -5.53
N THR A 148 -10.61 0.19 -4.21
CA THR A 148 -10.05 1.37 -3.53
C THR A 148 -8.61 1.62 -3.99
N ALA A 149 -7.79 0.58 -4.09
CA ALA A 149 -6.43 0.69 -4.60
C ALA A 149 -6.40 1.18 -6.06
N LEU A 150 -7.25 0.61 -6.93
CA LEU A 150 -7.39 1.03 -8.32
C LEU A 150 -7.92 2.46 -8.46
N PHE A 151 -8.87 2.85 -7.59
CA PHE A 151 -9.38 4.23 -7.54
C PHE A 151 -8.28 5.22 -7.14
N GLY A 152 -7.44 4.88 -6.15
CA GLY A 152 -6.27 5.65 -5.78
C GLY A 152 -5.33 5.89 -6.96
N ALA A 153 -4.99 4.82 -7.70
CA ALA A 153 -4.20 4.94 -8.93
C ALA A 153 -4.89 5.79 -10.00
N ALA A 154 -6.20 5.60 -10.20
CA ALA A 154 -6.99 6.37 -11.15
C ALA A 154 -6.99 7.86 -10.79
N CYS A 155 -6.97 8.23 -9.51
CA CYS A 155 -6.84 9.62 -9.04
C CYS A 155 -5.44 10.20 -9.26
N CYS A 156 -4.38 9.38 -9.27
CA CYS A 156 -3.03 9.82 -9.62
C CYS A 156 -2.88 10.19 -11.12
N VAL A 157 -3.68 9.57 -12.01
CA VAL A 157 -3.65 9.81 -13.47
C VAL A 157 -4.03 11.25 -13.87
N PRO A 158 -5.13 11.87 -13.40
CA PRO A 158 -5.47 13.25 -13.67
C PRO A 158 -4.56 14.24 -12.90
N LEU A 159 -3.98 13.83 -11.76
CA LEU A 159 -2.97 14.60 -11.05
C LEU A 159 -1.76 14.94 -11.94
N ARG A 160 -1.44 14.08 -12.92
CA ARG A 160 -0.43 14.34 -13.98
C ARG A 160 -0.68 15.63 -14.75
N ARG A 161 -1.95 16.01 -14.95
CA ARG A 161 -2.34 17.21 -15.71
C ARG A 161 -2.46 18.45 -14.82
N ALA A 162 -2.76 18.27 -13.53
CA ALA A 162 -2.98 19.37 -12.58
C ALA A 162 -1.73 19.76 -11.79
N LEU A 163 -0.77 18.85 -11.60
CA LEU A 163 0.45 19.08 -10.81
C LEU A 163 1.71 18.79 -11.65
N PRO A 164 2.39 19.81 -12.19
CA PRO A 164 3.66 19.66 -12.93
C PRO A 164 4.75 18.91 -12.13
N ARG A 165 4.68 18.93 -10.80
CA ARG A 165 5.59 18.22 -9.88
C ARG A 165 5.27 16.74 -9.63
N ALA A 166 4.09 16.25 -10.03
CA ALA A 166 3.82 14.81 -10.04
C ALA A 166 4.43 14.11 -11.27
N ALA A 167 4.83 14.90 -12.28
CA ALA A 167 5.50 14.44 -13.49
C ALA A 167 7.04 14.49 -13.37
N THR A 168 7.60 15.03 -12.28
CA THR A 168 9.04 15.05 -12.04
C THR A 168 9.54 13.68 -11.57
N ARG A 169 10.80 13.38 -11.91
CA ARG A 169 11.47 12.16 -11.47
C ARG A 169 11.72 12.22 -9.96
N ILE A 170 11.79 11.06 -9.33
CA ILE A 170 12.24 10.94 -7.95
C ILE A 170 13.74 11.29 -7.93
N THR A 171 14.09 12.37 -7.22
CA THR A 171 15.47 12.80 -6.99
C THR A 171 15.75 12.70 -5.50
N ASN A 172 16.71 11.86 -5.12
CA ASN A 172 17.26 11.78 -3.76
C ASN A 172 18.45 12.76 -3.56
N ALA A 173 18.68 13.69 -4.50
CA ALA A 173 19.80 14.61 -4.41
C ALA A 173 19.54 15.66 -3.31
N PRO A 174 20.50 15.90 -2.39
CA PRO A 174 20.37 16.96 -1.41
C PRO A 174 20.23 18.30 -2.15
N THR A 175 19.20 19.05 -1.79
CA THR A 175 19.03 20.43 -2.24
C THR A 175 20.19 21.25 -1.69
N HIS A 176 21.20 21.52 -2.52
CA HIS A 176 22.17 22.56 -2.22
C HIS A 176 21.43 23.89 -2.22
N GLU A 177 21.19 24.41 -1.02
CA GLU A 177 20.75 25.79 -0.80
C GLU A 177 21.91 26.71 -1.24
N PRO A 178 21.71 27.61 -2.21
CA PRO A 178 22.74 28.59 -2.56
C PRO A 178 22.81 29.66 -1.47
N ASP A 179 23.99 29.81 -0.87
CA ASP A 179 24.38 30.93 0.00
C ASP A 179 24.25 32.29 -0.71
#